data_AF-A0A6M0K5C3-F1
#
_entry.id   AF-A0A6M0K5C3-F1
#
_cell.length_a   1.000
_cell.length_b   1.000
_cell.length_c   1.000
_cell.angle_alpha   90.00
_cell.angle_beta   90.00
_cell.angle_gamma   90.00
#
_symmetry.space_group_name_H-M   'P 1'
#
loop_
_entity.id
_entity.type
_entity.pdbx_description
1 polymer ?
#
loop_
_entity_poly.entity_id
_entity_poly.type
_entity_poly.pdbx_seq_one_letter_code
_entity_poly.pdbx_strand_id
1 'polypeptide(L)'
;MMRPRSAGCTLRKARDTAAARRALVLMRDIFASVAADQRILNQAIDSNIPDFEDAIQFYSALHARTDYLLTRNVGDFPTGILPILTPEEFLALLNPEKSSPVS
;
A
#
# COMPACT_ATOMS: atom_id res chain seq x y z
N MET A 1 16.85 34.69 14.66
CA MET A 1 15.39 34.87 14.56
C MET A 1 14.86 33.87 13.54
N MET A 2 14.35 32.74 14.02
CA MET A 2 14.02 31.52 13.26
C MET A 2 12.58 31.64 12.74
N ARG A 3 12.35 31.47 11.43
CA ARG A 3 10.99 31.42 10.87
C ARG A 3 10.43 30.00 11.00
N PRO A 4 9.20 29.80 11.49
CA PRO A 4 8.59 28.48 11.53
C PRO A 4 8.24 28.03 10.10
N ARG A 5 8.69 26.83 9.72
CA ARG A 5 8.19 26.12 8.54
C ARG A 5 6.82 25.58 8.89
N SER A 6 5.78 26.30 8.47
CA SER A 6 4.41 25.78 8.44
C SER A 6 4.36 24.58 7.49
N ALA A 7 4.37 23.37 8.03
CA ALA A 7 3.90 22.17 7.34
C ALA A 7 2.37 22.22 7.27
N GLY A 8 1.85 23.09 6.40
CA GLY A 8 0.44 23.11 6.03
C GLY A 8 0.25 22.13 4.88
N CYS A 9 -0.41 21.00 5.16
CA CYS A 9 -0.78 19.99 4.18
C CYS A 9 -1.49 20.61 2.96
N THR A 10 -0.75 20.74 1.86
CA THR A 10 -1.28 21.10 0.55
C THR A 10 -2.00 19.88 -0.01
N LEU A 11 -3.33 19.96 -0.19
CA LEU A 11 -4.11 19.47 -1.35
C LEU A 11 -5.59 19.29 -0.99
N ARG A 12 -6.35 20.39 -1.03
CA ARG A 12 -7.78 20.35 -1.36
C ARG A 12 -7.91 20.04 -2.86
N LYS A 13 -8.10 18.78 -3.24
CA LYS A 13 -8.56 18.39 -4.59
C LYS A 13 -9.62 17.29 -4.56
N ALA A 14 -10.71 17.53 -3.83
CA ALA A 14 -11.97 16.81 -4.09
C ALA A 14 -12.78 17.63 -5.10
N ARG A 15 -12.58 17.38 -6.40
CA ARG A 15 -13.45 17.97 -7.44
C ARG A 15 -14.73 17.17 -7.67
N ASP A 16 -14.85 15.96 -7.12
CA ASP A 16 -16.12 15.23 -7.05
C ASP A 16 -16.09 14.16 -5.93
N THR A 17 -16.55 14.53 -4.73
CA THR A 17 -16.71 13.61 -3.59
C THR A 17 -17.64 12.43 -3.92
N ALA A 18 -18.61 12.62 -4.84
CA ALA A 18 -19.53 11.56 -5.24
C ALA A 18 -18.86 10.54 -6.17
N ALA A 19 -17.96 10.97 -7.07
CA ALA A 19 -17.14 10.06 -7.85
C ALA A 19 -16.18 9.25 -6.98
N ALA A 20 -15.50 9.90 -6.02
CA ALA A 20 -14.63 9.21 -5.07
C ALA A 20 -15.39 8.16 -4.25
N ARG A 21 -16.58 8.51 -3.76
CA ARG A 21 -17.44 7.56 -3.04
C ARG A 21 -17.87 6.38 -3.91
N ARG A 22 -18.21 6.62 -5.19
CA ARG A 22 -18.54 5.55 -6.15
C ARG A 22 -17.36 4.61 -6.36
N ALA A 23 -16.15 5.14 -6.52
CA ALA A 23 -14.94 4.33 -6.65
C ALA A 23 -14.69 3.46 -5.41
N LEU A 24 -14.85 4.00 -4.20
CA LEU A 24 -14.70 3.24 -2.96
C LEU A 24 -15.72 2.10 -2.82
N VAL A 25 -16.97 2.34 -3.23
CA VAL A 25 -18.00 1.28 -3.24
C VAL A 25 -17.59 0.15 -4.19
N LEU A 26 -17.16 0.47 -5.40
CA LEU A 26 -16.69 -0.53 -6.36
C LEU A 26 -15.48 -1.32 -5.83
N MET A 27 -14.50 -0.64 -5.23
CA MET A 27 -13.34 -1.30 -4.63
C MET A 27 -13.76 -2.27 -3.53
N ARG A 28 -14.63 -1.83 -2.61
CA ARG A 28 -15.15 -2.68 -1.53
C ARG A 28 -15.92 -3.90 -2.07
N ASP A 29 -16.63 -3.74 -3.18
CA ASP A 29 -17.45 -4.82 -3.74
C ASP A 29 -16.61 -5.85 -4.53
N ILE A 30 -15.42 -5.47 -5.02
CA ILE A 30 -14.51 -6.36 -5.79
C ILE A 30 -13.45 -7.01 -4.89
N PHE A 31 -13.00 -6.33 -3.84
CA PHE A 31 -11.92 -6.78 -2.98
C PHE A 31 -12.41 -7.23 -1.61
N ALA A 32 -11.83 -8.33 -1.10
CA ALA A 32 -11.99 -8.69 0.30
C ALA A 32 -11.12 -7.77 1.18
N SER A 33 -11.70 -7.29 2.29
CA SER A 33 -10.94 -6.52 3.28
C SER A 33 -10.35 -7.44 4.35
N VAL A 34 -9.17 -7.05 4.85
CA VAL A 34 -8.54 -7.67 6.02
C VAL A 34 -8.84 -6.78 7.22
N ALA A 35 -9.34 -7.36 8.30
CA ALA A 35 -9.55 -6.65 9.56
C ALA A 35 -8.22 -6.49 10.30
N ALA A 36 -7.88 -5.26 10.67
CA ALA A 36 -6.76 -5.01 11.57
C ALA A 36 -7.16 -5.38 13.00
N ASP A 37 -6.41 -6.28 13.62
CA ASP A 37 -6.59 -6.69 15.00
C ASP A 37 -5.50 -6.10 15.91
N GLN A 38 -5.65 -6.27 17.22
CA GLN A 38 -4.68 -5.76 18.20
C GLN A 38 -3.24 -6.24 17.93
N ARG A 39 -3.08 -7.44 17.35
CA ARG A 39 -1.76 -8.00 17.04
C ARG A 39 -1.11 -7.25 15.89
N ILE A 40 -1.85 -6.97 14.81
CA ILE A 40 -1.39 -6.13 13.69
C ILE A 40 -1.00 -4.75 14.20
N LEU A 41 -1.82 -4.14 15.05
CA LEU A 41 -1.55 -2.81 15.60
C LEU A 41 -0.28 -2.80 16.45
N ASN A 42 -0.12 -3.76 17.37
CA ASN A 42 1.07 -3.84 18.21
C ASN A 42 2.34 -4.02 17.37
N GLN A 43 2.29 -4.89 16.36
CA GLN A 43 3.45 -5.09 15.49
C GLN A 43 3.77 -3.87 14.64
N ALA A 44 2.75 -3.15 14.14
CA ALA A 44 2.97 -1.92 13.40
C ALA A 44 3.64 -0.84 14.27
N ILE A 45 3.21 -0.71 15.53
CA ILE A 45 3.81 0.21 16.52
C ILE A 45 5.27 -0.15 16.81
N ASP A 46 5.57 -1.43 16.97
CA ASP A 46 6.90 -1.92 17.30
C ASP A 46 7.83 -2.05 16.07
N SER A 47 7.35 -1.71 14.88
CA SER A 47 8.08 -1.90 13.62
C SER A 47 9.08 -0.80 13.31
N ASN A 48 10.05 -1.12 12.45
CA ASN A 48 10.97 -0.16 11.87
C ASN A 48 10.43 0.51 10.58
N ILE A 49 9.20 0.21 10.16
CA ILE A 49 8.58 0.82 8.98
C ILE A 49 8.17 2.25 9.37
N PRO A 50 8.70 3.30 8.73
CA PRO A 50 8.50 4.68 9.18
C PRO A 50 7.06 5.16 9.07
N ASP A 51 6.34 4.73 8.04
CA ASP A 51 4.94 5.08 7.83
C ASP A 51 4.04 4.05 8.51
N PHE A 52 3.21 4.52 9.44
CA PHE A 52 2.34 3.66 10.24
C PHE A 52 1.27 2.97 9.38
N GLU A 53 0.81 3.62 8.30
CA GLU A 53 -0.14 3.01 7.37
C GLU A 53 0.50 1.81 6.64
N ASP A 54 1.73 1.99 6.15
CA ASP A 54 2.49 0.92 5.49
C ASP A 54 2.79 -0.23 6.47
N ALA A 55 3.10 0.09 7.72
CA ALA A 55 3.31 -0.91 8.75
C ALA A 55 2.04 -1.77 8.98
N ILE A 56 0.87 -1.14 9.12
CA ILE A 56 -0.41 -1.86 9.24
C ILE A 56 -0.66 -2.71 7.99
N GLN A 57 -0.47 -2.17 6.79
CA GLN A 57 -0.68 -2.90 5.54
C GLN A 57 0.23 -4.14 5.44
N PHE A 58 1.52 -4.00 5.79
CA PHE A 58 2.49 -5.08 5.77
C PHE A 58 2.11 -6.21 6.73
N TYR A 59 1.84 -5.91 8.00
CA TYR A 59 1.45 -6.94 8.97
C TYR A 59 0.07 -7.53 8.69
N SER A 60 -0.85 -6.74 8.10
CA SER A 60 -2.14 -7.27 7.63
C SER A 60 -1.93 -8.30 6.52
N ALA A 61 -1.09 -8.01 5.53
CA ALA A 61 -0.76 -8.94 4.44
C ALA A 61 -0.08 -10.21 4.96
N LEU A 62 0.87 -10.07 5.88
CA LEU A 62 1.57 -11.19 6.51
C LEU A 62 0.60 -12.13 7.23
N HIS A 63 -0.36 -11.59 7.99
CA HIS A 63 -1.32 -12.40 8.74
C HIS A 63 -2.47 -12.95 7.91
N ALA A 64 -2.86 -12.23 6.86
CA ALA A 64 -3.76 -12.73 5.84
C ALA A 64 -3.12 -13.82 4.96
N ARG A 65 -1.80 -14.06 5.10
CA ARG A 65 -1.02 -15.02 4.32
C ARG A 65 -1.17 -14.79 2.82
N THR A 66 -1.11 -13.52 2.41
CA THR A 66 -1.16 -13.18 1.00
C THR A 66 0.09 -13.70 0.29
N ASP A 67 -0.04 -14.04 -0.98
CA ASP A 67 1.11 -14.49 -1.78
C ASP A 67 2.07 -13.34 -2.11
N TYR A 68 1.52 -12.13 -2.28
CA TYR A 68 2.25 -10.92 -2.64
C TYR A 68 1.67 -9.70 -1.91
N LEU A 69 2.51 -8.69 -1.68
CA LEU A 69 2.11 -7.32 -1.36
C LEU A 69 2.41 -6.42 -2.57
N LEU A 70 1.40 -5.72 -3.08
CA LEU A 70 1.54 -4.85 -4.24
C LEU A 70 1.67 -3.39 -3.83
N THR A 71 2.78 -2.74 -4.19
CA THR A 71 3.03 -1.33 -3.88
C THR A 71 3.96 -0.70 -4.91
N ARG A 72 3.87 0.63 -5.08
CA ARG A 72 4.83 1.36 -5.93
C ARG A 72 6.15 1.65 -5.22
N ASN A 73 6.17 1.57 -3.88
CA ASN A 73 7.33 1.91 -3.06
C ASN A 73 7.91 0.65 -2.40
N VAL A 74 8.35 -0.32 -3.21
CA VAL A 74 8.86 -1.60 -2.70
C VAL A 74 9.99 -1.43 -1.67
N GLY A 75 10.82 -0.39 -1.82
CA GLY A 75 11.94 -0.08 -0.93
C GLY A 75 11.57 0.35 0.49
N ASP A 76 10.31 0.70 0.74
CA ASP A 76 9.85 1.14 2.07
C ASP A 76 9.50 -0.04 2.99
N PHE A 77 9.55 -1.28 2.47
CA PHE A 77 9.13 -2.48 3.17
C PHE A 77 10.28 -3.46 3.47
N PRO A 78 10.15 -4.29 4.53
CA PRO A 78 11.11 -5.34 4.84
C PRO A 78 11.22 -6.38 3.72
N THR A 79 12.45 -6.73 3.35
CA THR A 79 12.72 -7.74 2.33
C THR A 79 12.78 -9.15 2.92
N GLY A 80 12.44 -10.16 2.12
CA GLY A 80 12.64 -11.58 2.46
C GLY A 80 11.58 -12.23 3.36
N ILE A 81 10.56 -11.49 3.81
CA ILE A 81 9.46 -12.02 4.63
C ILE A 81 8.23 -12.33 3.78
N LEU A 82 7.84 -11.39 2.92
CA LEU A 82 6.70 -11.46 2.01
C LEU A 82 7.19 -10.98 0.64
N PRO A 83 6.82 -11.62 -0.49
CA PRO A 83 7.12 -11.09 -1.81
C PRO A 83 6.41 -9.74 -2.01
N ILE A 84 7.19 -8.70 -2.33
CA ILE A 84 6.68 -7.35 -2.53
C ILE A 84 7.00 -6.93 -3.96
N LEU A 85 5.98 -6.53 -4.70
CA LEU A 85 6.09 -6.25 -6.13
C LEU A 85 5.38 -4.93 -6.47
N THR A 86 5.86 -4.28 -7.50
CA THR A 86 5.08 -3.27 -8.21
C THR A 86 3.94 -3.91 -8.99
N PRO A 87 2.84 -3.19 -9.25
CA PRO A 87 1.78 -3.67 -10.13
C PRO A 87 2.31 -4.11 -11.50
N GLU A 88 3.29 -3.39 -12.04
CA GLU A 88 3.94 -3.70 -13.32
C GLU A 88 4.68 -5.04 -13.27
N GLU A 89 5.48 -5.28 -12.22
CA GLU A 89 6.16 -6.56 -12.01
C GLU A 89 5.17 -7.71 -11.84
N PHE A 90 4.10 -7.51 -11.06
CA PHE A 90 3.07 -8.53 -10.87
C PHE A 90 2.35 -8.88 -12.18
N LEU A 91 2.00 -7.87 -12.99
CA LEU A 91 1.38 -8.10 -14.30
C LEU A 91 2.31 -8.84 -15.28
N ALA A 92 3.63 -8.60 -15.20
CA ALA A 92 4.61 -9.33 -16.00
C ALA A 92 4.68 -10.82 -15.62
N LEU A 93 4.52 -11.16 -14.33
CA LEU A 93 4.43 -12.54 -13.87
C LEU A 93 3.18 -13.27 -14.39
N LEU A 94 2.06 -12.54 -14.53
CA LEU A 94 0.81 -13.10 -15.05
C LEU A 94 0.82 -13.29 -16.57
N ASN A 95 1.60 -12.49 -17.30
CA ASN A 95 1.66 -12.49 -18.75
C ASN A 95 3.12 -12.59 -19.26
N PRO A 96 3.75 -13.76 -19.14
CA PRO A 96 5.16 -13.95 -19.48
C PRO A 96 5.49 -13.64 -20.95
N GLU A 97 4.50 -13.72 -21.85
CA GLU A 97 4.64 -13.44 -23.29
C GLU A 97 4.98 -11.96 -23.61
N LYS A 98 4.81 -11.02 -22.66
CA LYS A 98 5.11 -9.58 -22.87
C LYS A 98 6.41 -9.10 -22.22
N SER A 99 7.24 -9.99 -21.68
CA SER A 99 8.48 -9.60 -20.97
C SER A 99 9.70 -9.35 -21.87
N SER A 100 9.53 -9.16 -23.18
CA SER A 100 10.62 -8.74 -24.06
C SER A 100 11.06 -7.31 -23.67
N PRO A 101 12.37 -7.05 -23.46
CA PRO A 101 12.82 -5.71 -23.12
C PRO A 101 12.53 -4.76 -24.29
N VAL A 102 11.74 -3.73 -24.02
CA VAL A 102 11.71 -2.53 -24.86
C VAL A 102 13.15 -2.02 -24.92
N SER A 103 13.76 -2.16 -26.10
CA SER A 103 15.04 -1.55 -26.46
C SER A 103 14.90 -0.03 -26.58
#